data_AF-A0AB34AFG6-F1
#
_entry.id   AF-A0AB34AFG6-F1
#
_cell.length_a   1.000
_cell.length_b   1.000
_cell.length_c   1.000
_cell.angle_alpha   90.00
_cell.angle_beta   90.00
_cell.angle_gamma   90.00
#
_symmetry.space_group_name_H-M   'P 1'
#
loop_
_entity.id
_entity.type
_entity.pdbx_description
1 polymer ?
#
loop_
_entity_poly.entity_id
_entity_poly.type
_entity_poly.pdbx_seq_one_letter_code
_entity_poly.pdbx_strand_id
1 'polypeptide(L)' 'MGDFVKINPELDTSYFISIWLNILFLFGLIFITQLENLIILIPYVLIMGVNSIYIVIKAMKIRNNRSL' A
#
# COMPACT_ATOMS: atom_id res chain seq x y z
N MET A 1 -9.53 12.72 31.39
CA MET A 1 -8.96 11.42 30.98
C MET A 1 -8.72 11.52 29.48
N GLY A 2 -7.49 11.83 29.06
CA GLY A 2 -7.19 12.01 27.64
C GLY A 2 -7.15 10.64 26.97
N ASP A 3 -7.94 10.46 25.92
CA ASP A 3 -7.86 9.30 25.02
C ASP A 3 -6.46 9.27 24.41
N PHE A 4 -5.57 8.47 24.99
CA PHE A 4 -4.31 8.13 24.37
C PHE A 4 -4.65 7.33 23.12
N VAL A 5 -4.60 8.00 21.96
CA VAL A 5 -4.55 7.34 20.66
C VAL A 5 -3.51 6.23 20.78
N LYS A 6 -3.95 4.96 20.78
CA LYS A 6 -3.07 3.80 20.67
C LYS A 6 -2.45 3.86 19.28
N ILE A 7 -1.35 4.59 19.16
CA ILE A 7 -0.44 4.55 18.01
C ILE A 7 0.06 3.11 17.97
N ASN A 8 -0.31 2.35 16.95
CA ASN A 8 0.24 1.01 16.75
C ASN A 8 1.48 1.25 15.87
N PRO A 9 2.69 1.33 16.44
CA PRO A 9 3.89 1.77 15.69
C PRO A 9 4.19 0.87 14.47
N GLU A 10 3.81 -0.41 14.56
CA GLU A 10 3.91 -1.36 13.45
C GLU A 10 2.97 -1.03 12.27
N LEU A 11 1.76 -0.54 12.56
CA LEU A 11 0.85 -0.08 11.52
C LEU A 11 1.43 1.18 10.88
N ASP A 12 1.83 2.16 11.67
CA ASP A 12 2.28 3.45 11.14
C ASP A 12 3.51 3.29 10.26
N THR A 13 4.46 2.44 10.67
CA THR A 13 5.68 2.19 9.89
C THR A 13 5.38 1.38 8.62
N SER A 14 4.64 0.27 8.72
CA SER A 14 4.34 -0.57 7.56
C SER A 14 3.38 0.10 6.57
N TYR A 15 2.45 0.92 7.07
CA TYR A 15 1.53 1.73 6.28
C TYR A 15 2.27 2.88 5.59
N PHE A 16 3.20 3.55 6.27
CA PHE A 16 4.05 4.58 5.68
C PHE A 16 4.91 4.01 4.54
N ILE A 17 5.62 2.90 4.77
CA ILE A 17 6.42 2.22 3.74
C ILE A 17 5.54 1.79 2.56
N SER A 18 4.34 1.30 2.84
CA SER A 18 3.37 0.88 1.83
C SER A 18 2.88 2.03 0.94
N ILE A 19 2.62 3.22 1.53
CA ILE A 19 2.27 4.43 0.78
C ILE A 19 3.44 4.84 -0.13
N TRP A 20 4.66 4.91 0.41
CA TRP A 20 5.84 5.25 -0.39
C TRP A 20 6.08 4.27 -1.52
N LEU A 21 5.89 2.98 -1.27
CA LEU A 21 6.00 1.95 -2.28
C LEU A 21 4.94 2.11 -3.38
N ASN A 22 3.70 2.48 -3.02
CA ASN A 22 2.63 2.76 -3.99
C ASN A 22 2.92 4.00 -4.84
N ILE A 23 3.45 5.06 -4.22
CA ILE A 23 3.91 6.27 -4.93
C ILE A 23 5.05 5.91 -5.90
N LEU A 24 6.00 5.09 -5.47
CA LEU A 24 7.08 4.59 -6.33
C LEU A 24 6.53 3.76 -7.50
N PHE A 25 5.51 2.93 -7.26
CA PHE A 25 4.81 2.20 -8.34
C PHE A 25 4.07 3.15 -9.32
N LEU A 26 3.53 4.28 -8.86
CA LEU A 26 2.95 5.27 -9.77
C LEU A 26 4.01 5.95 -10.64
N PHE A 27 5.15 6.32 -10.05
CA PHE A 27 6.26 6.89 -10.81
C PHE A 27 6.83 5.91 -11.83
N GLY A 28 7.05 4.65 -11.44
CA GLY A 28 7.57 3.63 -12.36
C GLY A 28 6.60 3.30 -13.50
N LEU A 29 5.29 3.44 -13.30
CA LEU A 29 4.29 3.27 -14.36
C LEU A 29 4.49 4.27 -15.51
N ILE A 30 4.88 5.51 -15.21
CA ILE A 30 5.15 6.55 -16.22
C ILE A 30 6.30 6.10 -17.14
N PHE A 31 7.35 5.50 -16.58
CA PHE A 31 8.47 4.98 -17.36
C PHE A 31 8.10 3.69 -18.10
N ILE A 32 7.37 2.78 -17.47
CA ILE A 32 7.00 1.49 -18.07
C ILE A 32 6.03 1.66 -19.23
N THR A 33 5.09 2.61 -19.14
CA THR A 33 4.17 2.91 -20.24
C THR A 33 4.88 3.46 -21.47
N GLN A 34 6.00 4.18 -21.30
CA GLN A 34 6.85 4.65 -22.40
C GLN A 34 7.66 3.54 -23.07
N LEU A 35 7.90 2.41 -22.38
CA LEU A 35 8.62 1.27 -22.96
C LEU A 35 7.76 0.47 -23.96
N GLU A 36 6.45 0.74 -24.03
CA GLU A 36 5.46 0.04 -24.87
C GLU A 36 5.53 -1.49 -24.77
N ASN A 37 6.07 -2.00 -23.65
CA ASN A 37 6.35 -3.41 -23.46
C ASN A 37 5.30 -4.06 -22.57
N LEU A 38 4.32 -4.70 -23.22
CA LEU A 38 3.22 -5.39 -22.56
C LEU A 38 3.69 -6.48 -21.58
N ILE A 39 4.80 -7.16 -21.88
CA ILE A 39 5.37 -8.23 -21.06
C ILE A 39 5.85 -7.68 -19.71
N ILE A 40 6.29 -6.43 -19.66
CA ILE A 40 6.71 -5.75 -18.42
C ILE A 40 5.51 -5.10 -17.72
N LEU A 41 4.58 -4.53 -18.50
CA LEU A 41 3.42 -3.82 -17.97
C LEU A 41 2.48 -4.73 -17.17
N ILE A 42 2.16 -5.91 -17.69
CA ILE A 42 1.22 -6.85 -17.05
C ILE A 42 1.70 -7.26 -15.64
N PRO A 43 2.91 -7.83 -15.46
CA PRO A 43 3.37 -8.22 -14.13
C PRO A 43 3.52 -7.01 -13.19
N TYR A 44 3.87 -5.84 -13.73
CA TYR A 44 3.97 -4.62 -12.94
C TYR A 44 2.64 -4.22 -12.31
N VAL A 45 1.57 -4.15 -13.11
CA VAL A 45 0.22 -3.81 -12.66
C VAL A 45 -0.31 -4.86 -11.67
N LEU A 46 -0.01 -6.15 -11.90
CA LEU A 46 -0.40 -7.22 -10.97
C LEU A 46 0.26 -7.05 -9.60
N ILE A 47 1.56 -6.80 -9.55
CA ILE A 47 2.29 -6.58 -8.29
C ILE A 47 1.74 -5.35 -7.56
N MET A 48 1.49 -4.26 -8.28
CA MET A 48 0.92 -3.03 -7.72
C MET A 48 -0.48 -3.28 -7.14
N GLY A 49 -1.33 -4.02 -7.86
CA GLY A 49 -2.69 -4.37 -7.43
C GLY A 49 -2.69 -5.24 -6.17
N VAL A 50 -1.92 -6.32 -6.15
CA VAL A 50 -1.80 -7.22 -4.99
C VAL A 50 -1.30 -6.47 -3.77
N ASN A 51 -0.27 -5.63 -3.93
CA ASN A 51 0.29 -4.83 -2.85
C ASN A 51 -0.78 -3.87 -2.26
N SER A 52 -1.54 -3.19 -3.12
CA SER A 52 -2.63 -2.29 -2.70
C SER A 52 -3.71 -3.03 -1.91
N ILE A 53 -4.17 -4.18 -2.41
CA ILE A 53 -5.20 -5.00 -1.74
C ILE A 53 -4.73 -5.48 -0.36
N TYR A 54 -3.47 -5.91 -0.25
CA TYR A 54 -2.88 -6.33 1.03
C TYR A 54 -2.96 -5.23 2.10
N ILE A 55 -2.60 -4.00 1.71
CA ILE A 55 -2.63 -2.83 2.62
C ILE A 55 -4.06 -2.54 3.04
N VAL A 56 -5.01 -2.55 2.11
CA VAL A 56 -6.43 -2.27 2.39
C VAL A 56 -7.00 -3.30 3.36
N ILE A 57 -6.75 -4.59 3.14
CA ILE A 57 -7.19 -5.66 4.05
C ILE A 57 -6.57 -5.50 5.43
N LYS A 58 -5.26 -5.21 5.51
CA LYS A 58 -4.55 -5.02 6.78
C LYS A 58 -5.10 -3.81 7.55
N ALA A 59 -5.34 -2.70 6.86
CA ALA A 59 -5.92 -1.48 7.43
C ALA A 59 -7.35 -1.73 7.94
N MET A 60 -8.18 -2.43 7.17
CA MET A 60 -9.55 -2.79 7.58
C MET A 60 -9.56 -3.70 8.82
N LYS A 61 -8.71 -4.73 8.85
CA LYS A 61 -8.61 -5.65 9.99
C LYS A 61 -8.24 -4.90 11.28
N ILE A 62 -7.35 -3.91 11.18
CA ILE A 62 -6.91 -3.11 12.33
C ILE A 62 -7.98 -2.11 12.77
N ARG A 63 -8.72 -1.51 11.83
CA ARG A 63 -9.89 -0.69 12.15
C ARG A 63 -10.93 -1.50 12.93
N ASN A 64 -11.20 -2.73 12.50
CA ASN A 64 -12.17 -3.61 13.15
C ASN A 64 -11.71 -4.03 14.56
N ASN A 65 -10.44 -4.38 14.73
CA ASN A 65 -9.86 -4.75 16.03
C ASN A 65 -9.77 -3.58 17.04
N ARG A 66 -9.81 -2.31 16.59
CA ARG A 66 -9.87 -1.14 17.48
C ARG A 66 -11.29 -0.74 17.89
N SER A 67 -12.33 -1.35 17.29
CA SER A 67 -13.74 -1.05 17.60
C SER A 67 -14.39 -2.01 18.62
N LEU A 68 -13.60 -2.93 19.19
CA LEU A 68 -13.94 -3.79 20.34
C LEU A 68 -13.06 -3.38 21.52
#